data_AF-A0A9C8T0M9-F1
#
_entry.id   AF-A0A9C8T0M9-F1
#
_cell.length_a   1.000
_cell.length_b   1.000
_cell.length_c   1.000
_cell.angle_alpha   90.00
_cell.angle_beta   90.00
_cell.angle_gamma   90.00
#
_symmetry.space_group_name_H-M   'P 1'
#
loop_
_entity.id
_entity.type
_entity.pdbx_description
1 polymer ?
#
loop_
_entity_poly.entity_id
_entity_poly.type
_entity_poly.pdbx_seq_one_letter_code
_entity_poly.pdbx_strand_id
1 'polypeptide(L)'
;MQSINQRISTITVLLATCLLFTVAVPARAALDGDEFTAQLNALVLQGNDLLAQASAITLTPLTMSSRIDQLEAAVTDYRSNVIAAYNDVVAASGSSLSLNSDMLVALQTLSTISVSLADTCKDLTLQIANLAASTFLSTLDSSLSAMLRLSDDIGLMADRILEMADKILVMADNIGEMADRIIATQLIQSNNLKLVMDTILTTQNNIIRLISLFL
;
A
#
# COMPACT_ATOMS: atom_id res chain seq x y z
N MET A 1 43.25 56.39 -5.99
CA MET A 1 41.87 56.12 -6.47
C MET A 1 41.70 54.77 -7.17
N GLN A 2 42.75 54.07 -7.60
CA GLN A 2 42.63 52.77 -8.30
C GLN A 2 42.38 51.56 -7.37
N SER A 3 42.83 51.59 -6.12
CA SER A 3 42.73 50.47 -5.17
C SER A 3 41.37 50.35 -4.45
N ILE A 4 40.57 51.42 -4.43
CA ILE A 4 39.22 51.42 -3.83
C ILE A 4 38.20 50.80 -4.80
N ASN A 5 38.34 51.05 -6.11
CA ASN A 5 37.45 50.50 -7.13
C ASN A 5 37.61 48.98 -7.30
N GLN A 6 38.81 48.43 -7.07
CA GLN A 6 39.03 46.98 -7.06
C GLN A 6 38.39 46.28 -5.85
N ARG A 7 38.37 46.93 -4.68
CA ARG A 7 37.73 46.40 -3.47
C ARG A 7 36.20 46.45 -3.55
N ILE A 8 35.65 47.50 -4.18
CA ILE A 8 34.20 47.59 -4.42
C ILE A 8 33.76 46.53 -5.45
N SER A 9 34.54 46.32 -6.52
CA SER A 9 34.28 45.29 -7.53
C SER A 9 34.36 43.86 -6.98
N THR A 10 35.30 43.58 -6.07
CA THR A 10 35.40 42.25 -5.44
C THR A 10 34.30 41.99 -4.42
N ILE A 11 33.80 43.03 -3.72
CA ILE A 11 32.65 42.90 -2.81
C ILE A 11 31.35 42.71 -3.58
N THR A 12 31.12 43.40 -4.71
CA THR A 12 29.93 43.18 -5.55
C THR A 12 29.94 41.82 -6.23
N VAL A 13 31.11 41.30 -6.64
CA VAL A 13 31.20 39.92 -7.17
C VAL A 13 30.93 38.90 -6.06
N LEU A 14 31.45 39.10 -4.83
CA LEU A 14 31.18 38.18 -3.72
C LEU A 14 29.69 38.17 -3.31
N LEU A 15 29.02 39.34 -3.33
CA LEU A 15 27.60 39.45 -3.02
C LEU A 15 26.71 38.87 -4.14
N ALA A 16 27.12 39.00 -5.40
CA ALA A 16 26.43 38.40 -6.55
C ALA A 16 26.58 36.86 -6.61
N THR A 17 27.69 36.31 -6.09
CA THR A 17 27.91 34.85 -6.09
C THR A 17 27.21 34.16 -4.91
N CYS A 18 26.92 34.88 -3.82
CA CYS A 18 26.25 34.32 -2.64
C CYS A 18 24.72 34.21 -2.79
N LEU A 19 24.13 34.85 -3.80
CA LEU A 19 22.68 34.83 -4.09
C LEU A 19 22.24 33.72 -5.06
N LEU A 20 23.16 32.90 -5.57
CA LEU A 20 22.87 31.84 -6.54
C LEU A 20 22.91 30.42 -5.97
N PHE A 21 23.17 30.27 -4.66
CA PHE A 21 22.88 29.02 -3.94
C PHE A 21 21.51 29.11 -3.25
N THR A 22 20.48 29.49 -4.00
CA THR A 22 19.19 28.88 -3.74
C THR A 22 19.38 27.42 -4.14
N VAL A 23 19.56 26.54 -3.16
CA VAL A 23 19.26 25.12 -3.34
C VAL A 23 17.87 25.12 -3.94
N ALA A 24 17.77 24.84 -5.24
CA ALA A 24 16.51 24.58 -5.88
C ALA A 24 15.97 23.37 -5.12
N VAL A 25 15.12 23.64 -4.13
CA VAL A 25 14.19 22.63 -3.65
C VAL A 25 13.54 22.15 -4.93
N PRO A 26 13.73 20.86 -5.32
CA PRO A 26 13.11 20.38 -6.55
C PRO A 26 11.64 20.77 -6.44
N ALA A 27 11.16 21.54 -7.42
CA ALA A 27 9.76 21.87 -7.50
C ALA A 27 9.02 20.54 -7.32
N ARG A 28 8.29 20.42 -6.20
CA ARG A 28 7.54 19.21 -5.88
C ARG A 28 6.62 19.02 -7.07
N ALA A 29 6.83 17.97 -7.85
CA ALA A 29 5.98 17.71 -9.00
C ALA A 29 4.54 17.66 -8.48
N ALA A 30 3.69 18.53 -8.99
CA ALA A 30 2.28 18.45 -8.68
C ALA A 30 1.79 17.08 -9.14
N LEU A 31 1.01 16.40 -8.31
CA LEU A 31 0.39 15.13 -8.71
C LEU A 31 -0.58 15.44 -9.87
N ASP A 32 -0.35 14.87 -11.04
CA ASP A 32 -1.33 14.93 -12.13
C ASP A 32 -2.53 14.05 -11.73
N GLY A 33 -3.69 14.67 -11.56
CA GLY A 33 -4.90 13.97 -11.13
C GLY A 33 -5.35 12.89 -12.12
N ASP A 34 -5.13 13.09 -13.42
CA ASP A 34 -5.52 12.11 -14.44
C ASP A 34 -4.58 10.92 -14.45
N GLU A 35 -3.26 11.16 -14.35
CA GLU A 35 -2.24 10.11 -14.25
C GLU A 35 -2.43 9.29 -12.96
N PHE A 36 -2.66 9.96 -11.84
CA PHE A 36 -2.90 9.29 -10.56
C PHE A 36 -4.21 8.48 -10.57
N THR A 37 -5.28 8.99 -11.18
CA THR A 37 -6.52 8.22 -11.34
C THR A 37 -6.29 6.97 -12.19
N ALA A 38 -5.51 7.07 -13.27
CA ALA A 38 -5.14 5.93 -14.10
C ALA A 38 -4.31 4.90 -13.33
N GLN A 39 -3.37 5.35 -12.50
CA GLN A 39 -2.57 4.50 -11.62
C GLN A 39 -3.47 3.76 -10.62
N LEU A 40 -4.36 4.46 -9.91
CA LEU A 40 -5.31 3.84 -8.98
C LEU A 40 -6.20 2.79 -9.67
N ASN A 41 -6.69 3.08 -10.88
CA ASN A 41 -7.48 2.12 -11.66
C ASN A 41 -6.67 0.89 -12.08
N ALA A 42 -5.38 1.05 -12.42
CA ALA A 42 -4.49 -0.07 -12.70
C ALA A 42 -4.27 -0.94 -11.46
N LEU A 43 -4.11 -0.34 -10.28
CA LEU A 43 -4.05 -1.08 -9.01
C LEU A 43 -5.36 -1.81 -8.70
N VAL A 44 -6.52 -1.20 -8.99
CA VAL A 44 -7.82 -1.88 -8.81
C VAL A 44 -7.91 -3.11 -9.71
N LEU A 45 -7.50 -2.99 -10.98
CA LEU A 45 -7.48 -4.12 -11.90
C LEU A 45 -6.54 -5.23 -11.42
N GLN A 46 -5.31 -4.87 -11.06
CA GLN A 46 -4.32 -5.83 -10.55
C GLN A 46 -4.81 -6.53 -9.28
N GLY A 47 -5.45 -5.80 -8.36
CA GLY A 47 -5.99 -6.37 -7.14
C GLY A 47 -7.17 -7.31 -7.37
N ASN A 48 -8.04 -7.01 -8.35
CA ASN A 48 -9.10 -7.92 -8.77
C ASN A 48 -8.56 -9.19 -9.44
N ASP A 49 -7.54 -9.06 -10.29
CA ASP A 49 -6.87 -10.21 -10.90
C ASP A 49 -6.21 -11.10 -9.84
N LEU A 50 -5.56 -10.48 -8.85
CA LEU A 50 -4.97 -11.17 -7.71
C LEU A 50 -6.03 -11.91 -6.88
N LEU A 51 -7.18 -11.29 -6.61
CA LEU A 51 -8.28 -11.93 -5.89
C LEU A 51 -8.85 -13.11 -6.69
N ALA A 52 -8.98 -12.99 -8.01
CA ALA A 52 -9.38 -14.10 -8.88
C ALA A 52 -8.35 -15.24 -8.85
N GLN A 53 -7.06 -14.93 -8.84
CA GLN A 53 -5.99 -15.92 -8.70
C GLN A 53 -6.05 -16.60 -7.33
N ALA A 54 -6.18 -15.83 -6.26
CA ALA A 54 -6.19 -16.34 -4.89
C ALA A 54 -7.40 -17.23 -4.59
N SER A 55 -8.59 -16.83 -5.07
CA SER A 55 -9.82 -17.62 -4.92
C SER A 55 -9.83 -18.90 -5.77
N ALA A 56 -9.04 -18.97 -6.85
CA ALA A 56 -8.87 -20.17 -7.65
C ALA A 56 -7.86 -21.17 -7.05
N ILE A 57 -7.15 -20.82 -5.98
CA ILE A 57 -6.19 -21.72 -5.34
C ILE A 57 -6.95 -22.87 -4.66
N THR A 58 -6.66 -24.08 -5.10
CA THR A 58 -7.01 -25.31 -4.38
C THR A 58 -5.73 -25.93 -3.82
N LEU A 59 -5.67 -26.05 -2.50
CA LEU A 59 -4.51 -26.65 -1.83
C LEU A 59 -4.62 -28.17 -1.81
N THR A 60 -3.49 -28.83 -2.07
CA THR A 60 -3.29 -30.26 -1.87
C THR A 60 -1.93 -30.47 -1.20
N PRO A 61 -1.68 -31.61 -0.54
CA PRO A 61 -0.38 -31.87 0.11
C PRO A 61 0.81 -31.75 -0.84
N LEU A 62 0.60 -32.01 -2.14
CA LEU A 62 1.65 -31.98 -3.17
C LEU A 62 1.85 -30.60 -3.80
N THR A 63 0.82 -29.74 -3.79
CA THR A 63 0.85 -28.43 -4.47
C THR A 63 0.82 -27.25 -3.50
N MET A 64 0.72 -27.49 -2.19
CA MET A 64 0.58 -26.44 -1.18
C MET A 64 1.71 -25.42 -1.26
N SER A 65 2.98 -25.86 -1.15
CA SER A 65 4.14 -24.95 -1.20
C SER A 65 4.12 -24.07 -2.44
N SER A 66 4.05 -24.68 -3.63
CA SER A 66 4.16 -23.92 -4.87
C SER A 66 3.00 -22.94 -5.08
N ARG A 67 1.78 -23.27 -4.62
CA ARG A 67 0.63 -22.38 -4.70
C ARG A 67 0.73 -21.21 -3.71
N ILE A 68 1.22 -21.47 -2.51
CA ILE A 68 1.43 -20.42 -1.52
C ILE A 68 2.59 -19.50 -1.92
N ASP A 69 3.69 -20.05 -2.44
CA ASP A 69 4.82 -19.25 -2.94
C ASP A 69 4.40 -18.35 -4.12
N GLN A 70 3.55 -18.86 -5.03
CA GLN A 70 2.98 -18.09 -6.13
C GLN A 70 2.10 -16.94 -5.62
N LEU A 71 1.27 -17.20 -4.59
CA LEU A 71 0.43 -16.18 -3.99
C LEU A 71 1.25 -15.11 -3.25
N GLU A 72 2.27 -15.51 -2.49
CA GLU A 72 3.20 -14.60 -1.80
C GLU A 72 3.88 -13.66 -2.80
N ALA A 73 4.39 -14.19 -3.92
CA ALA A 73 5.00 -13.38 -4.97
C ALA A 73 4.01 -12.36 -5.56
N ALA A 74 2.80 -12.81 -5.92
CA ALA A 74 1.79 -11.94 -6.52
C ALA A 74 1.30 -10.84 -5.56
N VAL A 75 1.14 -11.15 -4.27
CA VAL A 75 0.81 -10.16 -3.23
C VAL A 75 1.98 -9.20 -3.00
N THR A 76 3.22 -9.68 -3.03
CA THR A 76 4.42 -8.82 -2.89
C THR A 76 4.52 -7.81 -4.04
N ASP A 77 4.26 -8.25 -5.26
CA ASP A 77 4.24 -7.38 -6.45
C ASP A 77 3.12 -6.33 -6.36
N TYR A 78 1.92 -6.75 -5.96
CA TYR A 78 0.80 -5.85 -5.73
C TYR A 78 1.10 -4.81 -4.65
N ARG A 79 1.66 -5.25 -3.52
CA ARG A 79 2.11 -4.37 -2.42
C ARG A 79 3.14 -3.35 -2.89
N SER A 80 4.10 -3.77 -3.72
CA SER A 80 5.10 -2.85 -4.29
C SER A 80 4.44 -1.72 -5.09
N ASN A 81 3.42 -2.03 -5.88
CA ASN A 81 2.68 -1.04 -6.65
C ASN A 81 1.82 -0.12 -5.77
N VAL A 82 1.21 -0.65 -4.69
CA VAL A 82 0.53 0.16 -3.65
C VAL A 82 1.50 1.14 -2.99
N ILE A 83 2.70 0.68 -2.64
CA ILE A 83 3.74 1.53 -2.04
C ILE A 83 4.23 2.60 -3.02
N ALA A 84 4.36 2.27 -4.31
CA ALA A 84 4.71 3.24 -5.34
C ALA A 84 3.68 4.38 -5.42
N ALA A 85 2.38 4.03 -5.55
CA ALA A 85 1.30 5.02 -5.54
C ALA A 85 1.29 5.86 -4.26
N TYR A 86 1.55 5.24 -3.09
CA TYR A 86 1.68 5.97 -1.84
C TYR A 86 2.85 6.95 -1.84
N ASN A 87 4.01 6.55 -2.36
CA ASN A 87 5.18 7.42 -2.45
C ASN A 87 4.94 8.61 -3.38
N ASP A 88 4.18 8.43 -4.46
CA ASP A 88 3.80 9.51 -5.38
C ASP A 88 2.93 10.55 -4.65
N VAL A 89 1.92 10.10 -3.89
CA VAL A 89 1.09 10.96 -3.03
C VAL A 89 1.92 11.69 -1.98
N VAL A 90 2.89 11.02 -1.35
CA VAL A 90 3.81 11.64 -0.39
C VAL A 90 4.71 12.67 -1.06
N ALA A 91 5.24 12.41 -2.24
CA ALA A 91 6.09 13.34 -2.98
C ALA A 91 5.33 14.62 -3.32
N ALA A 92 4.06 14.48 -3.71
CA ALA A 92 3.17 15.60 -4.01
C ALA A 92 2.59 16.32 -2.77
N SER A 93 2.82 15.81 -1.55
CA SER A 93 2.30 16.41 -0.32
C SER A 93 2.66 17.90 -0.20
N GLY A 94 1.65 18.77 -0.21
CA GLY A 94 1.83 20.23 -0.22
C GLY A 94 1.54 20.90 -1.57
N SER A 95 1.10 20.15 -2.57
CA SER A 95 0.43 20.68 -3.77
C SER A 95 -1.09 20.54 -3.64
N SER A 96 -1.84 21.38 -4.36
CA SER A 96 -3.30 21.21 -4.50
C SER A 96 -3.58 20.08 -5.49
N LEU A 97 -4.43 19.14 -5.12
CA LEU A 97 -4.98 18.11 -5.98
C LEU A 97 -6.49 18.32 -6.14
N SER A 98 -6.96 18.41 -7.38
CA SER A 98 -8.40 18.38 -7.64
C SER A 98 -8.89 16.94 -7.49
N LEU A 99 -9.58 16.67 -6.39
CA LEU A 99 -10.26 15.40 -6.19
C LEU A 99 -11.38 15.20 -7.21
N ASN A 100 -11.37 14.06 -7.88
CA ASN A 100 -12.49 13.59 -8.67
C ASN A 100 -13.20 12.41 -7.96
N SER A 101 -14.42 12.11 -8.37
CA SER A 101 -15.22 11.01 -7.82
C SER A 101 -14.56 9.64 -8.04
N ASP A 102 -13.83 9.47 -9.14
CA ASP A 102 -13.27 8.19 -9.56
C ASP A 102 -12.08 7.79 -8.68
N MET A 103 -11.26 8.74 -8.24
CA MET A 103 -10.17 8.51 -7.27
C MET A 103 -10.73 7.97 -5.95
N LEU A 104 -11.83 8.54 -5.44
CA LEU A 104 -12.45 8.10 -4.19
C LEU A 104 -13.05 6.69 -4.32
N VAL A 105 -13.68 6.39 -5.45
CA VAL A 105 -14.19 5.05 -5.76
C VAL A 105 -13.05 4.04 -5.87
N ALA A 106 -11.94 4.41 -6.51
CA ALA A 106 -10.78 3.55 -6.62
C ALA A 106 -10.15 3.27 -5.26
N LEU A 107 -9.91 4.28 -4.42
CA LEU A 107 -9.41 4.10 -3.05
C LEU A 107 -10.31 3.22 -2.19
N GLN A 108 -11.63 3.40 -2.29
CA GLN A 108 -12.60 2.54 -1.61
C GLN A 108 -12.50 1.09 -2.12
N THR A 109 -12.36 0.91 -3.43
CA THR A 109 -12.22 -0.42 -4.04
C THR A 109 -10.93 -1.10 -3.61
N LEU A 110 -9.80 -0.38 -3.58
CA LEU A 110 -8.52 -0.89 -3.08
C LEU A 110 -8.62 -1.35 -1.62
N SER A 111 -9.30 -0.58 -0.77
CA SER A 111 -9.56 -0.99 0.62
C SER A 111 -10.40 -2.28 0.71
N THR A 112 -11.44 -2.41 -0.12
CA THR A 112 -12.25 -3.63 -0.21
C THR A 112 -11.44 -4.83 -0.72
N ILE A 113 -10.53 -4.62 -1.66
CA ILE A 113 -9.61 -5.66 -2.15
C ILE A 113 -8.70 -6.13 -1.01
N SER A 114 -8.12 -5.24 -0.19
CA SER A 114 -7.31 -5.63 0.97
C SER A 114 -8.07 -6.50 1.95
N VAL A 115 -9.33 -6.18 2.24
CA VAL A 115 -10.22 -7.01 3.07
C VAL A 115 -10.42 -8.39 2.45
N SER A 116 -10.72 -8.44 1.15
CA SER A 116 -11.00 -9.70 0.45
C SER A 116 -9.76 -10.61 0.38
N LEU A 117 -8.56 -10.02 0.25
CA LEU A 117 -7.29 -10.74 0.33
C LEU A 117 -7.04 -11.28 1.75
N ALA A 118 -7.35 -10.50 2.78
CA ALA A 118 -7.23 -10.95 4.17
C ALA A 118 -8.14 -12.16 4.44
N ASP A 119 -9.40 -12.09 4.01
CA ASP A 119 -10.36 -13.19 4.14
C ASP A 119 -9.90 -14.44 3.38
N THR A 120 -9.36 -14.27 2.17
CA THR A 120 -8.78 -15.37 1.40
C THR A 120 -7.58 -16.01 2.13
N CYS A 121 -6.70 -15.22 2.76
CA CYS A 121 -5.59 -15.74 3.56
C CYS A 121 -6.07 -16.56 4.77
N LYS A 122 -7.14 -16.11 5.43
CA LYS A 122 -7.77 -16.86 6.52
C LYS A 122 -8.33 -18.19 6.03
N ASP A 123 -9.03 -18.19 4.91
CA ASP A 123 -9.59 -19.42 4.32
C ASP A 123 -8.49 -20.40 3.89
N LEU A 124 -7.41 -19.90 3.28
CA LEU A 124 -6.24 -20.71 2.93
C LEU A 124 -5.57 -21.29 4.17
N THR A 125 -5.47 -20.53 5.27
CA THR A 125 -4.92 -21.03 6.54
C THR A 125 -5.77 -22.17 7.12
N LEU A 126 -7.09 -22.09 7.00
CA LEU A 126 -8.00 -23.20 7.38
C LEU A 126 -7.82 -24.42 6.48
N GLN A 127 -7.63 -24.22 5.17
CA GLN A 127 -7.33 -25.31 4.24
C GLN A 127 -5.99 -25.98 4.57
N ILE A 128 -4.94 -25.20 4.89
CA ILE A 128 -3.65 -25.71 5.35
C ILE A 128 -3.84 -26.55 6.63
N ALA A 129 -4.66 -26.08 7.57
CA ALA A 129 -4.97 -26.80 8.80
C ALA A 129 -5.59 -28.18 8.55
N ASN A 130 -6.55 -28.25 7.62
CA ASN A 130 -7.22 -29.50 7.26
C ASN A 130 -6.28 -30.49 6.55
N LEU A 131 -5.31 -30.00 5.80
CA LEU A 131 -4.34 -30.82 5.07
C LEU A 131 -3.13 -31.23 5.92
N ALA A 132 -2.96 -30.63 7.10
CA ALA A 132 -1.79 -30.76 7.94
C ALA A 132 -1.45 -32.23 8.29
N ALA A 133 -2.47 -33.07 8.56
CA ALA A 133 -2.27 -34.48 8.89
C ALA A 133 -1.71 -35.34 7.73
N SER A 134 -1.80 -34.85 6.50
CA SER A 134 -1.38 -35.56 5.27
C SER A 134 -0.22 -34.87 4.54
N THR A 135 0.33 -33.81 5.12
CA THR A 135 1.36 -32.96 4.51
C THR A 135 2.66 -33.07 5.31
N PHE A 136 3.80 -32.97 4.65
CA PHE A 136 5.09 -32.95 5.32
C PHE A 136 5.22 -31.72 6.23
N LEU A 137 5.79 -31.90 7.42
CA LEU A 137 5.96 -30.83 8.41
C LEU A 137 6.74 -29.63 7.84
N SER A 138 7.76 -29.86 7.01
CA SER A 138 8.52 -28.79 6.37
C SER A 138 7.68 -27.96 5.38
N THR A 139 6.80 -28.59 4.62
CA THR A 139 5.87 -27.90 3.71
C THR A 139 4.83 -27.11 4.49
N LEU A 140 4.34 -27.68 5.60
CA LEU A 140 3.41 -27.00 6.49
C LEU A 140 4.04 -25.75 7.12
N ASP A 141 5.24 -25.87 7.68
CA ASP A 141 5.97 -24.76 8.30
C ASP A 141 6.24 -23.62 7.30
N SER A 142 6.76 -23.93 6.11
CA SER A 142 6.96 -22.94 5.05
C SER A 142 5.66 -22.25 4.65
N SER A 143 4.57 -23.00 4.50
CA SER A 143 3.27 -22.45 4.07
C SER A 143 2.66 -21.54 5.16
N LEU A 144 2.76 -21.93 6.43
CA LEU A 144 2.30 -21.10 7.55
C LEU A 144 3.14 -19.82 7.69
N SER A 145 4.46 -19.91 7.51
CA SER A 145 5.36 -18.75 7.50
C SER A 145 5.02 -17.78 6.36
N ALA A 146 4.75 -18.29 5.17
CA ALA A 146 4.30 -17.48 4.04
C ALA A 146 2.92 -16.85 4.30
N MET A 147 1.96 -17.57 4.92
CA MET A 147 0.68 -16.98 5.34
C MET A 147 0.86 -15.82 6.32
N LEU A 148 1.79 -15.91 7.27
CA LEU A 148 2.10 -14.80 8.18
C LEU A 148 2.64 -13.58 7.44
N ARG A 149 3.58 -13.79 6.50
CA ARG A 149 4.12 -12.69 5.69
C ARG A 149 3.05 -12.04 4.81
N LEU A 150 2.22 -12.85 4.17
CA LEU A 150 1.06 -12.38 3.41
C LEU A 150 0.13 -11.53 4.28
N SER A 151 -0.15 -12.00 5.49
CA SER A 151 -0.96 -11.31 6.48
C SER A 151 -0.37 -9.95 6.86
N ASP A 152 0.95 -9.88 7.09
CA ASP A 152 1.66 -8.64 7.39
C ASP A 152 1.69 -7.68 6.19
N ASP A 153 1.89 -8.21 4.98
CA ASP A 153 1.90 -7.43 3.74
C ASP A 153 0.54 -6.82 3.43
N ILE A 154 -0.55 -7.55 3.66
CA ILE A 154 -1.92 -7.04 3.53
C ILE A 154 -2.19 -5.94 4.55
N GLY A 155 -1.74 -6.11 5.80
CA GLY A 155 -1.81 -5.08 6.83
C GLY A 155 -1.09 -3.79 6.40
N LEU A 156 0.14 -3.92 5.91
CA LEU A 156 0.93 -2.78 5.41
C LEU A 156 0.24 -2.07 4.23
N MET A 157 -0.34 -2.82 3.29
CA MET A 157 -1.11 -2.22 2.19
C MET A 157 -2.30 -1.43 2.70
N ALA A 158 -3.07 -2.00 3.63
CA ALA A 158 -4.24 -1.36 4.20
C ALA A 158 -3.88 -0.05 4.92
N ASP A 159 -2.78 -0.05 5.70
CA ASP A 159 -2.26 1.15 6.35
C ASP A 159 -1.86 2.22 5.34
N ARG A 160 -1.13 1.84 4.27
CA ARG A 160 -0.70 2.79 3.24
C ARG A 160 -1.87 3.34 2.43
N ILE A 161 -2.90 2.55 2.16
CA ILE A 161 -4.12 3.03 1.50
C ILE A 161 -4.84 4.06 2.37
N LEU A 162 -4.94 3.83 3.68
CA LEU A 162 -5.54 4.82 4.59
C LEU A 162 -4.69 6.10 4.66
N GLU A 163 -3.38 5.97 4.77
CA GLU A 163 -2.51 7.14 4.82
C GLU A 163 -2.50 7.92 3.49
N MET A 164 -2.63 7.24 2.34
CA MET A 164 -2.87 7.89 1.04
C MET A 164 -4.17 8.70 1.07
N ALA A 165 -5.26 8.10 1.54
CA ALA A 165 -6.56 8.76 1.60
C ALA A 165 -6.52 10.01 2.48
N ASP A 166 -5.86 9.94 3.63
CA ASP A 166 -5.69 11.08 4.55
C ASP A 166 -4.88 12.21 3.91
N LYS A 167 -3.76 11.90 3.24
CA LYS A 167 -2.95 12.93 2.55
C LYS A 167 -3.70 13.56 1.40
N ILE A 168 -4.45 12.77 0.64
CA ILE A 168 -5.28 13.25 -0.46
C ILE A 168 -6.37 14.21 0.05
N LEU A 169 -6.98 13.92 1.21
CA LEU A 169 -7.94 14.83 1.84
C LEU A 169 -7.30 16.19 2.12
N VAL A 170 -6.10 16.20 2.71
CA VAL A 170 -5.40 17.45 3.04
C VAL A 170 -4.98 18.24 1.79
N MET A 171 -4.74 17.57 0.66
CA MET A 171 -4.40 18.21 -0.62
C MET A 171 -5.62 18.67 -1.43
N ALA A 172 -6.84 18.30 -1.03
CA ALA A 172 -8.02 18.58 -1.81
C ALA A 172 -8.40 20.06 -1.74
N ASP A 173 -8.52 20.72 -2.90
CA ASP A 173 -8.95 22.13 -2.95
C ASP A 173 -10.50 22.30 -2.90
N ASN A 174 -11.25 21.25 -3.24
CA ASN A 174 -12.73 21.27 -3.31
C ASN A 174 -13.40 20.52 -2.13
N ILE A 175 -12.88 20.71 -0.91
CA ILE A 175 -13.33 19.99 0.31
C ILE A 175 -14.85 20.12 0.53
N GLY A 176 -15.47 21.26 0.24
CA GLY A 176 -16.89 21.50 0.56
C GLY A 176 -17.89 20.55 -0.10
N GLU A 177 -17.66 20.08 -1.33
CA GLU A 177 -18.60 19.19 -2.04
C GLU A 177 -18.21 17.70 -1.91
N MET A 178 -16.93 17.42 -1.63
CA MET A 178 -16.40 16.05 -1.52
C MET A 178 -16.14 15.59 -0.08
N ALA A 179 -16.17 16.47 0.92
CA ALA A 179 -15.87 16.16 2.32
C ALA A 179 -16.77 15.05 2.89
N ASP A 180 -18.08 15.10 2.64
CA ASP A 180 -19.01 14.10 3.17
C ASP A 180 -18.72 12.70 2.60
N ARG A 181 -18.36 12.63 1.31
CA ARG A 181 -17.96 11.37 0.66
C ARG A 181 -16.62 10.86 1.18
N ILE A 182 -15.68 11.76 1.44
CA ILE A 182 -14.38 11.40 1.99
C ILE A 182 -14.51 10.89 3.43
N ILE A 183 -15.30 11.55 4.28
CA ILE A 183 -15.55 11.08 5.66
C ILE A 183 -16.22 9.71 5.64
N ALA A 184 -17.19 9.49 4.75
CA ALA A 184 -17.81 8.18 4.57
C ALA A 184 -16.79 7.12 4.13
N THR A 185 -15.91 7.45 3.18
CA THR A 185 -14.83 6.56 2.73
C THR A 185 -13.82 6.28 3.85
N GLN A 186 -13.42 7.26 4.65
CA GLN A 186 -12.52 7.07 5.80
C GLN A 186 -13.14 6.19 6.89
N LEU A 187 -14.44 6.34 7.16
CA LEU A 187 -15.17 5.47 8.08
C LEU A 187 -15.17 4.01 7.58
N ILE A 188 -15.42 3.81 6.28
CA ILE A 188 -15.40 2.48 5.69
C ILE A 188 -13.96 1.92 5.70
N GLN A 189 -12.95 2.71 5.35
CA GLN A 189 -11.54 2.29 5.39
C GLN A 189 -11.09 1.92 6.81
N SER A 190 -11.49 2.69 7.83
CA SER A 190 -11.21 2.38 9.23
C SER A 190 -11.84 1.05 9.68
N ASN A 191 -13.09 0.80 9.28
CA ASN A 191 -13.76 -0.48 9.53
C ASN A 191 -13.08 -1.64 8.78
N ASN A 192 -12.67 -1.41 7.53
CA ASN A 192 -11.95 -2.39 6.72
C ASN A 192 -10.59 -2.73 7.33
N LEU A 193 -9.85 -1.75 7.85
CA LEU A 193 -8.61 -1.97 8.58
C LEU A 193 -8.83 -2.80 9.84
N LYS A 194 -9.87 -2.49 10.62
CA LYS A 194 -10.23 -3.30 11.79
C LYS A 194 -10.49 -4.75 11.39
N LEU A 195 -11.25 -4.97 10.32
CA LEU A 195 -11.54 -6.31 9.81
C LEU A 195 -10.27 -7.03 9.34
N VAL A 196 -9.39 -6.34 8.60
CA VAL A 196 -8.08 -6.89 8.20
C VAL A 196 -7.29 -7.29 9.44
N MET A 197 -7.20 -6.44 10.47
CA MET A 197 -6.50 -6.76 11.72
C MET A 197 -7.12 -7.94 12.48
N ASP A 198 -8.46 -8.01 12.58
CA ASP A 198 -9.16 -9.12 13.19
C ASP A 198 -8.89 -10.45 12.43
N THR A 199 -8.84 -10.38 11.10
CA THR A 199 -8.54 -11.52 10.24
C THR A 199 -7.06 -11.94 10.35
N ILE A 200 -6.12 -10.98 10.41
CA ILE A 200 -4.69 -11.24 10.67
C ILE A 200 -4.52 -11.96 12.02
N LEU A 201 -5.15 -11.45 13.09
CA LEU A 201 -5.10 -12.07 14.42
C LEU A 201 -5.71 -13.47 14.41
N THR A 202 -6.80 -13.68 13.67
CA THR A 202 -7.41 -15.01 13.51
C THR A 202 -6.47 -15.97 12.80
N THR A 203 -5.82 -15.53 11.72
CA THR A 203 -4.81 -16.30 10.98
C THR A 203 -3.64 -16.67 11.89
N GLN A 204 -3.07 -15.72 12.62
CA GLN A 204 -2.00 -15.96 13.58
C GLN A 204 -2.40 -16.97 14.66
N ASN A 205 -3.61 -16.84 15.23
CA ASN A 205 -4.12 -17.79 16.22
C ASN A 205 -4.30 -19.20 15.64
N ASN A 206 -4.79 -19.32 14.41
CA ASN A 206 -4.91 -20.61 13.74
C ASN A 206 -3.55 -21.28 13.53
N ILE A 207 -2.54 -20.48 13.15
CA ILE A 207 -1.16 -20.94 12.96
C ILE A 207 -0.56 -21.41 14.30
N ILE A 208 -0.74 -20.64 15.38
CA ILE A 208 -0.28 -21.03 16.73
C ILE A 208 -0.95 -22.33 17.18
N ARG A 209 -2.28 -22.46 16.98
CA ARG A 209 -3.02 -23.69 17.31
C ARG A 209 -2.50 -24.89 16.52
N LEU A 210 -2.20 -24.71 15.23
CA LEU A 210 -1.58 -25.76 14.42
C LEU A 210 -0.22 -26.18 14.95
N ILE A 211 0.68 -25.23 15.21
CA ILE A 211 2.01 -25.52 15.76
C ILE A 211 1.89 -26.28 17.09
N SER A 212 0.94 -25.90 17.95
CA SER A 212 0.70 -26.58 19.23
C SER A 212 0.14 -28.01 19.11
N LEU A 213 -0.40 -28.40 17.95
CA LEU A 213 -0.86 -29.76 17.68
C LEU A 213 0.29 -30.70 17.24
N PHE A 214 1.42 -30.13 16.81
CA PHE A 214 2.59 -30.89 16.32
C PHE A 214 3.80 -30.87 17.27
N LEU A 215 3.72 -30.13 18.38
CA LEU A 215 4.68 -30.13 19.51
C LEU A 215 4.18 -31.02 20.65
#